data_AF-A0A7W0VVG4-F1
#
_entry.id   AF-A0A7W0VVG4-F1
#
_cell.length_a   1.000
_cell.length_b   1.000
_cell.length_c   1.000
_cell.angle_alpha   90.00
_cell.angle_beta   90.00
_cell.angle_gamma   90.00
#
_symmetry.space_group_name_H-M   'P 1'
#
loop_
_entity.id
_entity.type
_entity.pdbx_description
1 polymer ?
#
loop_
_entity_poly.entity_id
_entity_poly.type
_entity_poly.pdbx_seq_one_letter_code
_entity_poly.pdbx_strand_id
1 'polypeptide(L)'
;MSSTLAITSTATAAASTLDLSTGQKIVQVADLAMITNNDQGLTLTATSGNLTKTGGASIAFQVNAVADTAACVEADFLVASGTNYVVSQSSTGGAIAKDLYIMYTPGATQDPGDYAGSISLTVSDN
;
A
#
# COMPACT_ATOMS: atom_id res chain seq x y z
N MET A 1 -11.21 -30.26 -2.21
CA MET A 1 -10.75 -29.31 -1.19
C MET A 1 -11.36 -27.95 -1.52
N SER A 2 -11.75 -27.16 -0.51
CA SER A 2 -12.16 -25.76 -0.74
C SER A 2 -10.92 -24.89 -0.84
N SER A 3 -10.90 -23.89 -1.74
CA SER A 3 -9.89 -22.82 -1.66
C SER A 3 -10.13 -22.02 -0.37
N THR A 4 -9.03 -21.66 0.28
CA THR A 4 -9.00 -20.76 1.43
C THR A 4 -8.11 -19.59 1.05
N LEU A 5 -8.69 -18.57 0.43
CA LEU A 5 -8.03 -17.30 0.18
C LEU A 5 -8.61 -16.22 1.09
N ALA A 6 -7.77 -15.57 1.88
CA ALA A 6 -8.17 -14.43 2.69
C ALA A 6 -7.06 -13.38 2.76
N ILE A 7 -7.50 -12.13 2.90
CA ILE A 7 -6.65 -10.97 3.19
C ILE A 7 -7.28 -10.17 4.32
N THR A 8 -6.44 -9.76 5.26
CA THR A 8 -6.75 -8.75 6.27
C THR A 8 -5.75 -7.63 6.16
N SER A 9 -6.22 -6.39 6.23
CA SER A 9 -5.41 -5.19 6.26
C SER A 9 -5.69 -4.45 7.56
N THR A 10 -4.63 -4.15 8.31
CA THR A 10 -4.70 -3.39 9.57
C THR A 10 -3.95 -2.10 9.37
N ALA A 11 -4.65 -0.96 9.43
CA ALA A 11 -3.99 0.34 9.29
C ALA A 11 -3.01 0.57 10.46
N THR A 12 -1.82 1.08 10.15
CA THR A 12 -0.89 1.54 11.18
C THR A 12 -1.33 2.89 11.73
N ALA A 13 -0.78 3.31 12.87
CA ALA A 13 -1.04 4.65 13.41
C ALA A 13 -0.63 5.76 12.43
N ALA A 14 0.43 5.53 11.65
CA ALA A 14 0.95 6.52 10.70
C ALA A 14 -0.03 6.83 9.56
N ALA A 15 -0.93 5.91 9.20
CA ALA A 15 -1.98 6.15 8.20
C ALA A 15 -2.94 7.28 8.59
N SER A 16 -3.09 7.57 9.89
CA SER A 16 -3.95 8.66 10.38
C SER A 16 -3.18 9.94 10.71
N THR A 17 -1.84 9.94 10.60
CA THR A 17 -0.97 11.06 10.99
C THR A 17 0.13 11.28 9.95
N LEU A 18 -0.25 11.34 8.67
CA LEU A 18 0.68 11.58 7.58
C LEU A 18 1.34 12.96 7.72
N ASP A 19 2.66 13.01 7.54
CA ASP A 19 3.43 14.25 7.55
C ASP A 19 3.26 14.98 6.21
N LEU A 20 2.49 16.06 6.22
CA LEU A 20 2.23 16.90 5.04
C LEU A 20 3.20 18.06 4.89
N SER A 21 4.30 18.08 5.66
CA SER A 21 5.39 19.01 5.42
C SER A 21 6.09 18.71 4.08
N THR A 22 6.76 19.72 3.55
CA THR A 22 7.38 19.67 2.24
C THR A 22 8.42 18.54 2.14
N GLY A 23 8.60 18.01 0.93
CA GLY A 23 9.58 16.96 0.64
C GLY A 23 8.97 15.56 0.61
N GLN A 24 9.73 14.60 0.08
CA GLN A 24 9.27 13.23 -0.10
C GLN A 24 9.11 12.52 1.25
N LYS A 25 8.06 11.70 1.36
CA LYS A 25 7.74 10.89 2.53
C LYS A 25 7.54 9.45 2.08
N ILE A 26 8.06 8.51 2.88
CA ILE A 26 7.80 7.08 2.75
C ILE A 26 7.25 6.60 4.09
N VAL A 27 6.05 6.03 4.10
CA VAL A 27 5.32 5.71 5.33
C VAL A 27 4.65 4.34 5.20
N GLN A 28 4.83 3.48 6.19
CA GLN A 28 4.06 2.24 6.34
C GLN A 28 2.65 2.61 6.79
N VAL A 29 1.64 2.26 6.01
CA VAL A 29 0.24 2.62 6.28
C VAL A 29 -0.62 1.43 6.68
N ALA A 30 -0.21 0.21 6.38
CA ALA A 30 -0.93 -0.97 6.83
C ALA A 30 -0.05 -2.21 6.94
N ASP A 31 -0.43 -3.09 7.86
CA ASP A 31 0.04 -4.46 7.94
C ASP A 31 -0.94 -5.34 7.16
N LEU A 32 -0.44 -6.18 6.27
CA LEU A 32 -1.22 -7.12 5.48
C LEU A 32 -0.92 -8.54 5.95
N ALA A 33 -1.97 -9.27 6.31
CA ALA A 33 -1.89 -10.70 6.52
C ALA A 33 -2.78 -11.40 5.49
N MET A 34 -2.17 -12.32 4.74
CA MET A 34 -2.83 -13.10 3.71
C MET A 34 -2.64 -14.59 4.01
N ILE A 35 -3.60 -15.41 3.61
CA ILE A 35 -3.48 -16.87 3.68
C ILE A 35 -4.05 -17.47 2.40
N THR A 36 -3.33 -18.44 1.84
CA THR A 36 -3.78 -19.29 0.74
C THR A 36 -3.45 -20.74 1.03
N ASN A 37 -4.30 -21.67 0.60
CA ASN A 37 -3.98 -23.10 0.58
C ASN A 37 -3.60 -23.61 -0.83
N ASN A 38 -3.41 -22.70 -1.77
CA ASN A 38 -2.91 -23.04 -3.10
C ASN A 38 -1.38 -23.25 -3.05
N ASP A 39 -0.91 -24.41 -3.46
CA ASP A 39 0.51 -24.77 -3.46
C ASP A 39 1.35 -23.89 -4.40
N GLN A 40 0.71 -23.21 -5.37
CA GLN A 40 1.34 -22.24 -6.26
C GLN A 40 1.45 -20.83 -5.65
N GLY A 41 0.91 -20.63 -4.45
CA GLY A 41 0.91 -19.35 -3.74
C GLY A 41 -0.18 -18.38 -4.21
N LEU A 42 0.09 -17.08 -4.05
CA LEU A 42 -0.83 -16.00 -4.38
C LEU A 42 -0.12 -14.84 -5.09
N THR A 43 -0.93 -14.00 -5.73
CA THR A 43 -0.53 -12.71 -6.29
C THR A 43 -1.28 -11.58 -5.59
N LEU A 44 -0.55 -10.60 -5.06
CA LEU A 44 -1.08 -9.36 -4.51
C LEU A 44 -0.90 -8.23 -5.54
N THR A 45 -2.03 -7.66 -5.98
CA THR A 45 -2.10 -6.48 -6.84
C THR A 45 -2.55 -5.28 -6.01
N ALA A 46 -1.93 -4.12 -6.24
CA ALA A 46 -2.32 -2.87 -5.61
C ALA A 46 -2.55 -1.77 -6.65
N THR A 47 -3.39 -0.81 -6.28
CA THR A 47 -3.62 0.44 -7.00
C THR A 47 -3.60 1.58 -5.99
N SER A 48 -2.67 2.51 -6.17
CA SER A 48 -2.65 3.74 -5.38
C SER A 48 -3.53 4.83 -5.98
N GLY A 49 -3.71 5.93 -5.26
CA GLY A 49 -4.55 7.04 -5.67
C GLY A 49 -3.99 8.38 -5.24
N ASN A 50 -4.88 9.27 -4.84
CA ASN A 50 -4.54 10.60 -4.36
C ASN A 50 -4.99 10.76 -2.91
N LEU A 51 -4.19 11.46 -2.11
CA LEU A 51 -4.64 12.11 -0.89
C LEU A 51 -5.39 13.37 -1.32
N THR A 52 -6.66 13.47 -0.95
CA THR A 52 -7.56 14.53 -1.38
C THR A 52 -8.14 15.26 -0.18
N LYS A 53 -8.33 16.57 -0.34
CA LYS A 53 -9.00 17.44 0.61
C LYS A 53 -9.99 18.31 -0.15
N THR A 54 -11.20 18.47 0.39
CA THR A 54 -12.21 19.37 -0.18
C THR A 54 -11.65 20.79 -0.29
N GLY A 55 -11.59 21.31 -1.52
CA GLY A 55 -11.06 22.65 -1.79
C GLY A 55 -9.55 22.80 -1.69
N GLY A 56 -8.80 21.71 -1.48
CA GLY A 56 -7.33 21.71 -1.42
C GLY A 56 -6.66 20.99 -2.60
N ALA A 57 -5.35 21.17 -2.73
CA ALA A 57 -4.56 20.52 -3.77
C ALA A 57 -4.36 19.02 -3.47
N SER A 58 -4.65 18.14 -4.43
CA SER A 58 -4.45 16.70 -4.26
C SER A 58 -2.96 16.31 -4.28
N ILE A 59 -2.58 15.30 -3.50
CA ILE A 59 -1.23 14.73 -3.49
C ILE A 59 -1.32 13.30 -4.03
N ALA A 60 -0.77 13.08 -5.23
CA ALA A 60 -0.63 11.73 -5.76
C ALA A 60 0.36 10.93 -4.90
N PHE A 61 0.05 9.66 -4.65
CA PHE A 61 0.95 8.76 -3.95
C PHE A 61 1.14 7.46 -4.72
N GLN A 62 2.33 6.88 -4.58
CA GLN A 62 2.68 5.54 -5.03
C GLN A 62 2.58 4.58 -3.84
N VAL A 63 2.47 3.30 -4.11
CA VAL A 63 2.40 2.25 -3.08
C VAL A 63 3.54 1.26 -3.29
N ASN A 64 3.84 0.43 -2.31
CA ASN A 64 4.57 -0.82 -2.48
C ASN A 64 4.28 -1.75 -1.30
N ALA A 65 4.45 -3.06 -1.47
CA ALA A 65 4.34 -4.03 -0.38
C ALA A 65 5.65 -4.81 -0.22
N VAL A 66 6.28 -4.71 0.95
CA VAL A 66 7.54 -5.40 1.26
C VAL A 66 7.31 -6.53 2.27
N ALA A 67 8.32 -7.36 2.50
CA ALA A 67 8.24 -8.36 3.57
C ALA A 67 7.93 -7.69 4.92
N ASP A 68 7.15 -8.36 5.77
CA ASP A 68 6.86 -7.89 7.13
C ASP A 68 8.16 -7.49 7.86
N THR A 69 8.14 -6.33 8.52
CA THR A 69 9.25 -5.66 9.21
C THR A 69 10.39 -5.13 8.33
N ALA A 70 10.29 -5.27 6.99
CA ALA A 70 11.28 -4.72 6.08
C ALA A 70 11.03 -3.24 5.81
N ALA A 71 12.10 -2.46 5.68
CA ALA A 71 12.00 -1.07 5.25
C ALA A 71 11.80 -0.97 3.73
N CYS A 72 11.08 0.07 3.30
CA CYS A 72 10.92 0.44 1.90
C CYS A 72 11.77 1.69 1.61
N VAL A 73 12.38 1.75 0.42
CA VAL A 73 13.16 2.90 -0.07
C VAL A 73 12.53 3.50 -1.32
N GLU A 74 12.94 4.71 -1.69
CA GLU A 74 12.40 5.43 -2.87
C GLU A 74 12.45 4.58 -4.15
N ALA A 75 13.54 3.84 -4.36
CA ALA A 75 13.74 2.99 -5.54
C ALA A 75 12.71 1.84 -5.66
N ASP A 76 11.98 1.51 -4.60
CA ASP A 76 10.96 0.47 -4.60
C ASP A 76 9.63 0.94 -5.21
N PHE A 77 9.43 2.26 -5.35
CA PHE A 77 8.18 2.86 -5.84
C PHE A 77 8.26 3.13 -7.34
N LEU A 78 8.14 2.06 -8.13
CA LEU A 78 8.34 2.11 -9.58
C LEU A 78 7.07 2.42 -10.39
N VAL A 79 5.88 2.27 -9.78
CA VAL A 79 4.60 2.38 -10.48
C VAL A 79 3.88 3.66 -10.10
N ALA A 80 3.47 4.42 -11.12
CA ALA A 80 2.80 5.70 -10.96
C ALA A 80 1.41 5.56 -10.32
N SER A 81 0.95 6.64 -9.66
CA SER A 81 -0.38 6.69 -9.05
C SER A 81 -1.50 6.36 -10.05
N GLY A 82 -2.53 5.64 -9.58
CA GLY A 82 -3.69 5.23 -10.38
C GLY A 82 -3.44 4.05 -11.32
N THR A 83 -2.25 3.46 -11.33
CA THR A 83 -1.93 2.29 -12.16
C THR A 83 -1.96 1.01 -11.33
N ASN A 84 -2.70 -0.02 -11.79
CA ASN A 84 -2.69 -1.34 -11.16
C ASN A 84 -1.38 -2.09 -11.47
N TYR A 85 -0.81 -2.75 -10.47
CA TYR A 85 0.38 -3.60 -10.65
C TYR A 85 0.54 -4.61 -9.53
N VAL A 86 1.33 -5.65 -9.80
CA VAL A 86 1.69 -6.68 -8.84
C VAL A 86 2.75 -6.14 -7.88
N VAL A 87 2.39 -6.05 -6.60
CA VAL A 87 3.30 -5.62 -5.51
C VAL A 87 3.95 -6.80 -4.79
N SER A 88 3.36 -7.98 -4.88
CA SER A 88 3.94 -9.18 -4.25
C SER A 88 3.42 -10.46 -4.88
N GLN A 89 4.26 -11.48 -4.85
CA GLN A 89 3.90 -12.86 -5.20
C GLN A 89 4.51 -13.81 -4.18
N SER A 90 3.79 -14.88 -3.87
CA SER A 90 4.35 -16.06 -3.22
C SER A 90 4.33 -17.23 -4.19
N SER A 91 5.25 -18.17 -3.99
CA SER A 91 5.38 -19.39 -4.80
C SER A 91 4.95 -20.64 -4.04
N THR A 92 4.41 -20.47 -2.83
CA THR A 92 3.95 -21.56 -1.96
C THR A 92 2.72 -21.12 -1.20
N GLY A 93 1.87 -22.11 -0.89
CA GLY A 93 0.76 -21.94 0.03
C GLY A 93 1.21 -21.60 1.45
N GLY A 94 0.29 -21.05 2.24
CA GLY A 94 0.50 -20.71 3.64
C GLY A 94 0.14 -19.26 3.98
N ALA A 95 0.53 -18.86 5.19
CA ALA A 95 0.38 -17.51 5.67
C ALA A 95 1.51 -16.62 5.14
N ILE A 96 1.15 -15.42 4.68
CA ILE A 96 2.06 -14.43 4.10
C ILE A 96 1.76 -13.09 4.77
N ALA A 97 2.78 -12.48 5.37
CA ALA A 97 2.72 -11.16 5.97
C ALA A 97 3.52 -10.15 5.12
N LYS A 98 2.97 -8.94 4.94
CA LYS A 98 3.58 -7.84 4.19
C LYS A 98 3.29 -6.50 4.86
N ASP A 99 4.22 -5.58 4.71
CA ASP A 99 4.03 -4.18 5.09
C ASP A 99 3.71 -3.36 3.85
N LEU A 100 2.59 -2.62 3.91
CA LEU A 100 2.15 -1.73 2.85
C LEU A 100 2.67 -0.33 3.10
N TYR A 101 3.50 0.17 2.19
CA TYR A 101 4.04 1.52 2.23
C TYR A 101 3.42 2.41 1.15
N ILE A 102 3.33 3.70 1.44
CA ILE A 102 3.10 4.72 0.42
C ILE A 102 4.31 5.66 0.31
N MET A 103 4.52 6.18 -0.90
CA MET A 103 5.43 7.29 -1.16
C MET A 103 4.66 8.46 -1.75
N TYR A 104 4.85 9.65 -1.18
CA TYR A 104 4.19 10.88 -1.63
C TYR A 104 5.08 12.09 -1.37
N THR A 105 4.82 13.18 -2.09
CA THR A 105 5.59 14.43 -1.97
C THR A 105 4.61 15.59 -1.83
N PRO A 106 4.29 16.04 -0.60
CA PRO A 106 3.50 17.24 -0.39
C PRO A 106 4.17 18.48 -1.02
N GLY A 107 3.35 19.40 -1.52
CA GLY A 107 3.84 20.66 -2.07
C GLY A 107 4.38 21.60 -0.99
N ALA A 108 5.11 22.64 -1.41
CA ALA A 108 5.64 23.65 -0.49
C ALA A 108 4.55 24.40 0.30
N THR A 109 3.35 24.48 -0.26
CA THR A 109 2.20 25.19 0.30
C THR A 109 0.98 24.27 0.36
N GLN A 110 1.13 23.13 1.04
CA GLN A 110 0.01 22.21 1.22
C GLN A 110 -1.02 22.80 2.19
N ASP A 111 -2.31 22.77 1.83
CA ASP A 111 -3.36 23.33 2.69
C ASP A 111 -3.47 22.54 4.00
N PRO A 112 -3.54 23.19 5.17
CA PRO A 112 -3.63 22.50 6.46
C PRO A 112 -4.98 21.81 6.63
N GLY A 113 -5.03 20.61 7.20
CA GLY A 113 -6.27 19.89 7.52
C GLY A 113 -6.24 18.44 7.03
N ASP A 114 -7.42 17.82 7.06
CA ASP A 114 -7.54 16.38 6.83
C ASP A 114 -7.54 16.03 5.34
N TYR A 115 -6.67 15.11 4.96
CA TYR A 115 -6.65 14.49 3.64
C TYR A 115 -7.08 13.04 3.76
N ALA A 116 -7.83 12.56 2.77
CA ALA A 116 -8.25 11.17 2.67
C ALA A 116 -7.84 10.59 1.32
N GLY A 117 -7.47 9.32 1.33
CA GLY A 117 -7.17 8.53 0.14
C GLY A 117 -7.49 7.07 0.39
N SER A 118 -7.53 6.29 -0.67
CA SER A 118 -7.79 4.85 -0.61
C SER A 118 -6.78 4.09 -1.46
N ILE A 119 -6.40 2.91 -0.99
CA ILE A 119 -5.62 1.93 -1.75
C ILE A 119 -6.55 0.77 -2.05
N SER A 120 -6.58 0.33 -3.30
CA SER A 120 -7.27 -0.90 -3.66
C SER A 120 -6.28 -2.05 -3.66
N LEU A 121 -6.61 -3.14 -2.95
CA LEU A 121 -5.83 -4.36 -2.89
C LEU A 121 -6.66 -5.50 -3.49
N THR A 122 -6.04 -6.34 -4.30
CA THR A 122 -6.64 -7.56 -4.84
C THR A 122 -5.67 -8.71 -4.64
N VAL A 123 -6.16 -9.81 -4.09
CA VAL A 123 -5.39 -11.05 -3.94
C VAL A 123 -6.03 -12.12 -4.80
N SER A 124 -5.20 -12.87 -5.51
CA SER A 124 -5.61 -14.01 -6.33
C SER A 124 -4.75 -15.23 -5.98
N ASP A 125 -5.39 -16.40 -5.92
CA ASP A 125 -4.67 -17.69 -5.94
C ASP A 125 -4.01 -17.90 -7.32
N ASN A 126 -2.85 -18.56 -7.35
CA ASN A 126 -2.08 -18.81 -8.57
C ASN A 126 -2.31 -20.20 -9.20
#